data_AF-A0A0K9GD00-F1
#
_entry.id   AF-A0A0K9GD00-F1
#
_cell.length_a   1.000
_cell.length_b   1.000
_cell.length_c   1.000
_cell.angle_alpha   90.00
_cell.angle_beta   90.00
_cell.angle_gamma   90.00
#
_symmetry.space_group_name_H-M   'P 1'
#
loop_
_entity.id
_entity.type
_entity.pdbx_description
1 polymer ?
#
loop_
_entity_poly.entity_id
_entity_poly.type
_entity_poly.pdbx_seq_one_letter_code
_entity_poly.pdbx_strand_id
1 'polypeptide(L)'
;MKLEKASCEIIKDMLPLYYDNVCSDDSKRMIEEHLSECNNCKVEFEKIQDEIHSPEKSIMENKTDSNVIKNISTSWKRWRLKSFIKGGIISALLMIIIFLGYVGLFIWDVKSVSTDIVEIRDISEMEDGKIVYYAEINDGYSLNTIKYDMDGEGNFYMTPLRPLIKKEAQPPYGGEKGYDYIDIKVQEEYRGKEIKRIYYGTPKDKILIWEKGIELPKTSEEVEKNFGFE
;
A
#
# COMPACT_ATOMS: atom_id res chain seq x y z
N MET A 1 -73.56 25.12 -54.04
CA MET A 1 -73.94 25.00 -52.61
C MET A 1 -73.66 26.33 -51.95
N LYS A 2 -74.65 26.95 -51.31
CA LYS A 2 -74.42 28.14 -50.46
C LYS A 2 -73.68 27.66 -49.21
N LEU A 3 -72.46 28.15 -49.00
CA LEU A 3 -71.76 28.01 -47.71
C LEU A 3 -72.52 28.90 -46.71
N GLU A 4 -73.13 28.30 -45.69
CA GLU A 4 -73.68 29.04 -44.56
C GLU A 4 -72.52 29.76 -43.84
N LYS A 5 -72.69 31.06 -43.54
CA LYS A 5 -71.66 31.82 -42.84
C LYS A 5 -71.45 31.22 -41.45
N ALA A 6 -70.23 30.75 -41.19
CA ALA A 6 -69.79 30.26 -39.89
C ALA A 6 -69.96 31.31 -38.80
N SER A 7 -70.37 30.90 -37.60
CA SER A 7 -70.34 31.79 -36.43
C SER A 7 -68.89 32.00 -35.96
N CYS A 8 -68.61 33.16 -35.37
CA CYS A 8 -67.28 33.48 -34.84
C CYS A 8 -66.80 32.47 -33.78
N GLU A 9 -67.71 31.90 -32.99
CA GLU A 9 -67.36 30.90 -31.97
C GLU A 9 -66.82 29.62 -32.59
N ILE A 10 -67.50 29.09 -33.62
CA ILE A 10 -67.05 27.90 -34.34
C ILE A 10 -65.68 28.14 -34.99
N ILE A 11 -65.45 29.34 -35.53
CA ILE A 11 -64.15 29.68 -36.13
C ILE A 11 -63.05 29.71 -35.07
N LYS A 12 -63.30 30.36 -33.92
CA LYS A 12 -62.33 30.44 -32.81
C LYS A 12 -61.94 29.06 -32.28
N ASP A 13 -62.90 28.17 -32.11
CA ASP A 13 -62.66 26.79 -31.65
C ASP A 13 -61.78 26.00 -32.64
N MET A 14 -61.85 26.34 -33.93
CA MET A 14 -61.11 25.67 -35.00
C MET A 14 -59.76 26.32 -35.32
N LEU A 15 -59.46 27.54 -34.84
CA LEU A 15 -58.20 28.24 -35.12
C LEU A 15 -56.95 27.46 -34.71
N PRO A 16 -56.89 26.79 -33.54
CA PRO A 16 -55.73 25.97 -33.17
C PRO A 16 -55.51 24.80 -34.15
N LEU A 17 -56.60 24.13 -34.55
CA LEU A 17 -56.56 23.02 -35.52
C LEU A 17 -56.16 23.49 -36.92
N TYR A 18 -56.58 24.70 -37.29
CA TYR A 18 -56.17 25.35 -38.54
C TYR A 18 -54.69 25.71 -38.54
N TYR A 19 -54.17 26.25 -37.42
CA TYR A 19 -52.73 26.52 -37.24
C TYR A 19 -51.89 25.24 -37.39
N ASP A 20 -52.34 24.15 -36.78
CA ASP A 20 -51.70 22.82 -36.87
C ASP A 20 -51.89 22.15 -38.24
N ASN A 21 -52.58 22.79 -39.19
CA ASN A 21 -52.85 22.33 -40.55
C ASN A 21 -53.64 21.00 -40.66
N VAL A 22 -54.32 20.57 -39.59
CA VAL A 22 -55.04 19.28 -39.53
C VAL A 22 -56.50 19.34 -39.98
N CYS A 23 -57.02 20.53 -40.32
CA CYS A 23 -58.36 20.70 -40.87
C CYS A 23 -58.50 20.12 -42.30
N SER A 24 -59.70 19.68 -42.68
CA SER A 24 -60.03 19.34 -44.08
C SER A 24 -60.05 20.58 -44.98
N ASP A 25 -59.88 20.40 -46.28
CA ASP A 25 -59.84 21.51 -47.25
C ASP A 25 -61.12 22.35 -47.26
N ASP A 26 -62.28 21.70 -47.06
CA ASP A 26 -63.56 22.41 -46.94
C ASP A 26 -63.63 23.29 -45.68
N SER A 27 -63.06 22.82 -44.56
CA SER A 27 -62.99 23.57 -43.31
C SER A 27 -61.99 24.73 -43.40
N LYS A 28 -60.84 24.51 -44.08
CA LYS A 28 -59.83 25.54 -44.33
C LYS A 28 -60.42 26.71 -45.12
N ARG A 29 -61.10 26.42 -46.24
CA ARG A 29 -61.73 27.45 -47.08
C ARG A 29 -62.76 28.29 -46.30
N MET A 30 -63.58 27.63 -45.48
CA MET A 30 -64.57 28.30 -44.61
C MET A 30 -63.91 29.23 -43.59
N ILE A 31 -62.78 28.81 -42.98
CA ILE A 31 -62.03 29.62 -42.02
C ILE A 31 -61.36 30.81 -42.71
N GLU A 32 -60.74 30.62 -43.86
CA GLU A 32 -60.08 31.68 -44.65
C GLU A 32 -61.05 32.75 -45.12
N GLU A 33 -62.22 32.33 -45.64
CA GLU A 33 -63.29 33.25 -46.02
C GLU A 33 -63.75 34.08 -44.81
N HIS A 34 -63.92 33.46 -43.63
CA HIS A 34 -64.33 34.18 -42.42
C HIS A 34 -63.24 35.12 -41.89
N LEU A 35 -61.96 34.73 -41.92
CA LEU A 35 -60.84 35.56 -41.50
C LEU A 35 -60.65 36.78 -42.42
N SER A 36 -61.07 36.68 -43.68
CA SER A 36 -61.06 37.81 -44.63
C SER A 36 -62.11 38.89 -44.29
N GLU A 37 -63.22 38.48 -43.68
CA GLU A 37 -64.35 39.38 -43.36
C GLU A 37 -64.40 39.81 -41.88
N CYS A 38 -63.76 39.07 -40.96
CA CYS A 38 -63.86 39.27 -39.52
C CYS A 38 -62.53 39.61 -38.85
N ASN A 39 -62.34 40.89 -38.51
CA ASN A 39 -61.13 41.38 -37.84
C ASN A 39 -60.93 40.78 -36.43
N ASN A 40 -62.02 40.44 -35.73
CA ASN A 40 -61.94 39.86 -34.38
C ASN A 40 -61.30 38.46 -34.40
N CYS A 41 -61.71 37.61 -35.34
CA CYS A 41 -61.14 36.27 -35.50
C CYS A 41 -59.68 36.32 -36.00
N LYS A 42 -59.32 37.34 -36.79
CA LYS A 42 -57.94 37.57 -37.22
C LYS A 42 -57.00 37.90 -36.05
N VAL A 43 -57.41 38.79 -35.16
CA VAL A 43 -56.65 39.12 -33.95
C VAL A 43 -56.45 37.90 -33.04
N GLU A 44 -57.49 37.07 -32.87
CA GLU A 44 -57.38 35.83 -32.10
C GLU A 44 -56.42 34.81 -32.76
N PHE A 45 -56.38 34.75 -34.10
CA PHE A 45 -55.43 33.90 -34.81
C PHE A 45 -53.98 34.38 -34.66
N GLU A 46 -53.74 35.69 -34.70
CA GLU A 46 -52.42 36.29 -34.46
C GLU A 46 -51.91 35.99 -33.03
N LYS A 47 -52.78 36.04 -32.02
CA LYS A 47 -52.42 35.64 -30.63
C LYS A 47 -51.97 34.18 -30.54
N ILE A 48 -52.66 33.27 -31.23
CA ILE A 48 -52.30 31.84 -31.25
C ILE A 48 -50.90 31.65 -31.88
N GLN A 49 -50.58 32.42 -32.93
CA GLN A 49 -49.25 32.40 -33.55
C GLN A 49 -48.18 32.94 -32.59
N ASP A 50 -48.46 34.04 -31.90
CA ASP A 50 -47.52 34.69 -30.98
C ASP A 50 -47.27 33.88 -29.69
N GLU A 51 -48.28 33.21 -29.15
CA GLU A 51 -48.16 32.38 -27.93
C GLU A 51 -47.27 31.14 -28.16
N ILE A 52 -47.24 30.61 -29.39
CA ILE A 52 -46.48 29.40 -29.74
C ILE A 52 -45.03 29.73 -30.16
N HIS A 53 -44.73 30.98 -30.54
CA HIS A 53 -43.39 31.43 -30.93
C HIS A 53 -42.39 31.67 -29.78
N SER A 54 -42.64 31.11 -28.58
CA SER A 54 -41.70 31.15 -27.44
C SER A 54 -40.88 29.87 -27.15
N PRO A 55 -40.29 29.14 -28.12
CA PRO A 55 -39.43 28.00 -27.81
C PRO A 55 -37.95 28.37 -27.60
N GLU A 56 -37.51 29.58 -27.93
CA GLU A 56 -36.06 29.89 -27.98
C GLU A 56 -35.44 30.15 -26.60
N LYS A 57 -36.24 30.62 -25.62
CA LYS A 57 -35.76 30.95 -24.27
C LYS A 57 -35.58 29.70 -23.39
N SER A 58 -36.48 28.72 -23.50
CA SER A 58 -36.47 27.50 -22.67
C SER A 58 -35.39 26.50 -23.09
N ILE A 59 -34.97 26.48 -24.36
CA ILE A 59 -33.91 25.58 -24.85
C ILE A 59 -32.51 26.05 -24.42
N MET A 60 -32.27 27.37 -24.31
CA MET A 60 -31.00 27.91 -23.80
C MET A 60 -30.82 27.73 -22.29
N GLU A 61 -31.89 27.88 -21.51
CA GLU A 61 -31.86 27.65 -20.05
C GLU A 61 -31.59 26.18 -19.71
N ASN A 62 -32.19 25.23 -20.43
CA ASN A 62 -31.95 23.79 -20.22
C ASN A 62 -30.51 23.34 -20.58
N LYS A 63 -29.87 23.95 -21.58
CA LYS A 63 -28.47 23.65 -21.93
C LYS A 63 -27.48 24.23 -20.92
N THR A 64 -27.78 25.39 -20.34
CA THR A 64 -26.95 26.01 -19.29
C THR A 64 -27.07 25.24 -17.98
N ASP A 65 -28.27 24.81 -17.59
CA ASP A 65 -28.47 23.93 -16.41
C ASP A 65 -27.78 22.57 -16.55
N SER A 66 -27.85 21.93 -17.74
CA SER A 66 -27.14 20.67 -17.99
C SER A 66 -25.62 20.83 -17.87
N ASN A 67 -25.06 21.95 -18.35
CA ASN A 67 -23.62 22.25 -18.24
C ASN A 67 -23.21 22.61 -16.81
N VAL A 68 -24.05 23.30 -16.04
CA VAL A 68 -23.83 23.57 -14.62
C VAL A 68 -23.83 22.28 -13.81
N ILE A 69 -24.80 21.38 -14.03
CA ILE A 69 -24.88 20.07 -13.36
C ILE A 69 -23.68 19.17 -13.75
N LYS A 70 -23.26 19.19 -15.03
CA LYS A 70 -22.04 18.47 -15.47
C LYS A 70 -20.76 19.04 -14.85
N ASN A 71 -20.65 20.35 -14.68
CA ASN A 71 -19.49 20.98 -14.02
C ASN A 71 -19.46 20.73 -12.51
N ILE A 72 -20.62 20.67 -11.85
CA ILE A 72 -20.72 20.33 -10.42
C ILE A 72 -20.35 18.86 -10.21
N SER A 73 -20.87 17.93 -11.01
CA SER A 73 -20.61 16.50 -10.85
C SER A 73 -19.15 16.11 -11.15
N THR A 74 -18.51 16.75 -12.13
CA THR A 74 -17.07 16.56 -12.40
C THR A 74 -16.18 17.14 -11.30
N SER A 75 -16.55 18.29 -10.74
CA SER A 75 -15.87 18.88 -9.58
C SER A 75 -16.03 18.02 -8.34
N TRP A 76 -17.23 17.49 -8.07
CA TRP A 76 -17.49 16.61 -6.93
C TRP A 76 -16.70 15.30 -7.00
N LYS A 77 -16.58 14.70 -8.20
CA LYS A 77 -15.70 13.52 -8.42
C LYS A 77 -14.24 13.84 -8.13
N ARG A 78 -13.74 15.02 -8.53
CA ARG A 78 -12.38 15.48 -8.24
C ARG A 78 -12.15 15.71 -6.73
N TRP A 79 -13.14 16.25 -6.02
CA TRP A 79 -13.02 16.50 -4.57
C TRP A 79 -13.09 15.20 -3.78
N ARG A 80 -13.97 14.27 -4.19
CA ARG A 80 -14.06 12.92 -3.63
C ARG A 80 -12.77 12.15 -3.85
N LEU A 81 -12.17 12.21 -5.04
CA LEU A 81 -10.88 11.60 -5.34
C LEU A 81 -9.75 12.21 -4.50
N LYS A 82 -9.70 13.54 -4.34
CA LYS A 82 -8.73 14.21 -3.46
C LYS A 82 -8.85 13.75 -2.00
N SER A 83 -10.07 13.58 -1.49
CA SER A 83 -10.28 13.05 -0.13
C SER A 83 -9.86 11.59 -0.01
N PHE A 84 -10.13 10.74 -1.02
CA PHE A 84 -9.65 9.37 -1.06
C PHE A 84 -8.12 9.28 -1.11
N ILE A 85 -7.45 10.13 -1.91
CA ILE A 85 -5.99 10.19 -1.97
C ILE A 85 -5.41 10.60 -0.63
N LYS A 86 -5.97 11.63 0.03
CA LYS A 86 -5.52 12.05 1.36
C LYS A 86 -5.68 10.93 2.41
N GLY A 87 -6.82 10.25 2.42
CA GLY A 87 -7.05 9.09 3.30
C GLY A 87 -6.10 7.93 2.98
N GLY A 88 -5.86 7.66 1.71
CA GLY A 88 -4.90 6.65 1.25
C GLY A 88 -3.47 6.95 1.70
N ILE A 89 -3.03 8.20 1.62
CA ILE A 89 -1.70 8.63 2.11
C ILE A 89 -1.58 8.41 3.62
N ILE A 90 -2.59 8.84 4.40
CA ILE A 90 -2.57 8.66 5.86
C ILE A 90 -2.53 7.17 6.23
N SER A 91 -3.35 6.35 5.57
CA SER A 91 -3.37 4.90 5.78
C SER A 91 -2.02 4.25 5.42
N ALA A 92 -1.44 4.63 4.28
CA ALA A 92 -0.13 4.14 3.86
C ALA A 92 0.97 4.50 4.86
N LEU A 93 0.98 5.75 5.37
CA LEU A 93 1.91 6.18 6.41
C LEU A 93 1.75 5.38 7.70
N LEU A 94 0.52 5.12 8.14
CA LEU A 94 0.25 4.29 9.31
C LEU A 94 0.76 2.86 9.13
N MET A 95 0.49 2.24 7.96
CA MET A 95 0.99 0.90 7.65
C MET A 95 2.52 0.83 7.64
N ILE A 96 3.19 1.86 7.11
CA ILE A 96 4.65 1.95 7.13
C ILE A 96 5.16 2.02 8.58
N ILE A 97 4.56 2.84 9.43
CA ILE A 97 4.97 2.96 10.85
C ILE A 97 4.81 1.62 11.57
N ILE A 98 3.67 0.94 11.39
CA ILE A 98 3.42 -0.39 11.99
C ILE A 98 4.44 -1.40 11.48
N PHE A 99 4.71 -1.41 10.18
CA PHE A 99 5.69 -2.31 9.57
C PHE A 99 7.11 -2.06 10.10
N LEU A 100 7.56 -0.81 10.16
CA LEU A 100 8.86 -0.45 10.72
C LEU A 100 8.95 -0.83 12.21
N GLY A 101 7.87 -0.61 12.98
CA GLY A 101 7.78 -1.07 14.36
C GLY A 101 7.91 -2.59 14.48
N TYR A 102 7.23 -3.34 13.61
CA TYR A 102 7.33 -4.80 13.58
C TYR A 102 8.74 -5.27 13.26
N VAL A 103 9.38 -4.70 12.23
CA VAL A 103 10.77 -5.01 11.86
C VAL A 103 11.72 -4.71 13.01
N GLY A 104 11.64 -3.52 13.60
CA GLY A 104 12.52 -3.11 14.70
C GLY A 104 12.37 -3.96 15.97
N LEU A 105 11.16 -4.44 16.27
CA LEU A 105 10.89 -5.22 17.47
C LEU A 105 11.20 -6.71 17.31
N PHE A 106 10.89 -7.31 16.15
CA PHE A 106 10.86 -8.77 15.97
C PHE A 106 11.88 -9.32 14.98
N ILE A 107 12.51 -8.47 14.17
CA ILE A 107 13.43 -8.90 13.11
C ILE A 107 14.84 -8.37 13.35
N TRP A 108 15.00 -7.11 13.71
CA TRP A 108 16.33 -6.53 13.92
C TRP A 108 17.00 -7.04 15.19
N ASP A 109 18.14 -7.69 15.01
CA ASP A 109 18.94 -8.26 16.08
C ASP A 109 19.83 -7.19 16.74
N VAL A 110 19.27 -6.48 17.71
CA VAL A 110 19.96 -5.37 18.40
C VAL A 110 20.38 -5.70 19.83
N LYS A 111 19.80 -6.74 20.43
CA LYS A 111 20.04 -7.07 21.84
C LYS A 111 21.04 -8.20 21.95
N SER A 112 22.14 -7.96 22.65
CA SER A 112 23.11 -9.00 22.97
C SER A 112 22.53 -10.01 23.97
N VAL A 113 22.91 -11.27 23.80
CA VAL A 113 22.66 -12.32 24.80
C VAL A 113 23.72 -12.19 25.89
N SER A 114 23.27 -12.22 27.14
CA SER A 114 24.13 -12.15 28.32
C SER A 114 24.87 -13.47 28.51
N THR A 115 26.13 -13.44 28.95
CA THR A 115 26.93 -14.67 29.06
C THR A 115 26.61 -15.53 30.27
N ASP A 116 25.86 -15.01 31.24
CA ASP A 116 25.37 -15.75 32.42
C ASP A 116 24.47 -16.95 32.09
N ILE A 117 23.78 -16.89 30.96
CA ILE A 117 22.92 -17.96 30.43
C ILE A 117 23.58 -18.75 29.30
N VAL A 118 24.84 -18.46 28.98
CA VAL A 118 25.60 -19.12 27.92
C VAL A 118 26.60 -20.08 28.53
N GLU A 119 26.64 -21.28 28.00
CA GLU A 119 27.65 -22.26 28.34
C GLU A 119 28.48 -22.65 27.12
N ILE A 120 29.80 -22.56 27.27
CA ILE A 120 30.78 -22.93 26.25
C ILE A 120 31.56 -24.14 26.75
N ARG A 121 31.63 -25.20 25.94
CA ARG A 121 32.38 -26.44 26.24
C ARG A 121 33.05 -27.01 24.98
N ASP A 122 33.76 -28.12 25.14
CA ASP A 122 34.33 -28.93 24.06
C ASP A 122 35.16 -28.12 23.04
N ILE A 123 35.97 -27.20 23.56
CA ILE A 123 36.82 -26.33 22.75
C ILE A 123 37.98 -27.17 22.20
N SER A 124 38.13 -27.19 20.89
CA SER A 124 39.12 -28.00 20.16
C SER A 124 39.62 -27.29 18.90
N GLU A 125 40.70 -27.81 18.31
CA GLU A 125 41.28 -27.28 17.09
C GLU A 125 41.34 -28.35 15.99
N MET A 126 40.90 -27.99 14.78
CA MET A 126 41.00 -28.81 13.57
C MET A 126 42.39 -28.65 12.91
N GLU A 127 42.79 -29.62 12.07
CA GLU A 127 44.11 -29.61 11.42
C GLU A 127 44.40 -28.38 10.54
N ASP A 128 43.35 -27.72 10.05
CA ASP A 128 43.45 -26.53 9.20
C ASP A 128 43.53 -25.20 9.98
N GLY A 129 43.46 -25.25 11.32
CA GLY A 129 43.52 -24.09 12.22
C GLY A 129 42.16 -23.48 12.56
N LYS A 130 41.05 -24.19 12.31
CA LYS A 130 39.73 -23.81 12.80
C LYS A 130 39.58 -24.17 14.28
N ILE A 131 39.09 -23.21 15.07
CA ILE A 131 38.73 -23.46 16.47
C ILE A 131 37.26 -23.83 16.52
N VAL A 132 36.97 -24.98 17.10
CA VAL A 132 35.63 -25.53 17.29
C VAL A 132 35.24 -25.38 18.76
N TYR A 133 33.98 -25.05 19.01
CA TYR A 133 33.43 -25.00 20.36
C TYR A 133 31.96 -25.43 20.34
N TYR A 134 31.50 -26.00 21.45
CA TYR A 134 30.08 -26.24 21.69
C TYR A 134 29.50 -25.06 22.46
N ALA A 135 28.39 -24.49 21.98
CA ALA A 135 27.67 -23.42 22.66
C ALA A 135 26.23 -23.85 22.98
N GLU A 136 25.80 -23.55 24.21
CA GLU A 136 24.44 -23.76 24.70
C GLU A 136 23.89 -22.49 25.36
N ILE A 137 22.72 -22.02 24.91
CA ILE A 137 22.02 -20.86 25.47
C ILE A 137 20.80 -21.36 26.27
N ASN A 138 20.82 -21.17 27.58
CA ASN A 138 19.88 -21.76 28.53
C ASN A 138 18.72 -20.81 28.89
N ASP A 139 18.10 -20.16 27.90
CA ASP A 139 16.91 -19.32 28.14
C ASP A 139 15.69 -19.65 27.28
N GLY A 140 15.79 -20.64 26.37
CA GLY A 140 14.66 -21.17 25.58
C GLY A 140 14.20 -20.27 24.43
N TYR A 141 15.02 -19.29 24.05
CA TYR A 141 14.69 -18.34 22.99
C TYR A 141 15.72 -18.38 21.86
N SER A 142 15.23 -18.21 20.64
CA SER A 142 16.03 -18.29 19.41
C SER A 142 17.18 -17.29 19.38
N LEU A 143 18.37 -17.81 19.04
CA LEU A 143 19.47 -17.00 18.53
C LEU A 143 19.27 -16.79 17.03
N ASN A 144 19.35 -15.54 16.59
CA ASN A 144 19.17 -15.21 15.17
C ASN A 144 20.50 -14.95 14.47
N THR A 145 21.47 -14.32 15.15
CA THR A 145 22.72 -13.88 14.51
C THR A 145 23.86 -13.80 15.52
N ILE A 146 25.09 -14.08 15.08
CA ILE A 146 26.32 -13.75 15.79
C ILE A 146 27.02 -12.60 15.05
N LYS A 147 27.30 -11.51 15.76
CA LYS A 147 28.09 -10.38 15.24
C LYS A 147 29.56 -10.60 15.57
N TYR A 148 30.41 -10.46 14.55
CA TYR A 148 31.86 -10.56 14.67
C TYR A 148 32.52 -9.18 14.68
N ASP A 149 33.29 -8.89 15.72
CA ASP A 149 34.03 -7.63 15.87
C ASP A 149 35.46 -7.87 16.37
N MET A 150 36.37 -6.92 16.17
CA MET A 150 37.75 -6.99 16.65
C MET A 150 38.26 -5.63 17.09
N ASP A 151 38.92 -5.60 18.25
CA ASP A 151 39.46 -4.36 18.79
C ASP A 151 40.88 -4.01 18.32
N GLY A 152 41.36 -2.86 18.81
CA GLY A 152 42.70 -2.33 18.59
C GLY A 152 43.84 -3.20 19.16
N GLU A 153 43.57 -4.26 19.90
CA GLU A 153 44.59 -5.10 20.54
C GLU A 153 44.69 -6.51 19.93
N GLY A 154 43.69 -6.91 19.14
CA GLY A 154 43.57 -8.24 18.56
C GLY A 154 42.63 -9.16 19.34
N ASN A 155 41.77 -8.60 20.20
CA ASN A 155 40.69 -9.36 20.83
C ASN A 155 39.51 -9.43 19.86
N PHE A 156 39.15 -10.66 19.49
CA PHE A 156 38.04 -10.98 18.61
C PHE A 156 36.80 -11.32 19.44
N TYR A 157 35.66 -10.74 19.07
CA TYR A 157 34.40 -10.87 19.79
C TYR A 157 33.33 -11.47 18.91
N MET A 158 32.68 -12.50 19.43
CA MET A 158 31.53 -13.17 18.85
C MET A 158 30.31 -12.86 19.71
N THR A 159 29.61 -11.79 19.34
CA THR A 159 28.47 -11.31 20.11
C THR A 159 27.17 -11.95 19.59
N PRO A 160 26.55 -12.88 20.33
CA PRO A 160 25.21 -13.35 20.00
C PRO A 160 24.20 -12.21 20.10
N LEU A 161 23.42 -11.98 19.04
CA LEU A 161 22.37 -10.97 18.94
C LEU A 161 21.02 -11.62 18.65
N ARG A 162 19.97 -10.99 19.19
CA ARG A 162 18.58 -11.36 18.95
C ARG A 162 17.67 -10.13 18.92
N PRO A 163 16.42 -10.27 18.46
CA PRO A 163 15.48 -9.17 18.42
C PRO A 163 15.11 -8.69 19.81
N LEU A 164 14.54 -7.48 19.88
CA LEU A 164 14.12 -6.91 21.15
C LEU A 164 13.03 -7.76 21.82
N ILE A 165 12.06 -8.21 21.03
CA ILE A 165 11.06 -9.18 21.45
C ILE A 165 11.55 -10.57 21.04
N LYS A 166 11.88 -11.37 22.05
CA LYS A 166 12.40 -12.72 21.87
C LYS A 166 11.34 -13.63 21.22
N LYS A 167 11.79 -14.58 20.40
CA LYS A 167 10.97 -15.66 19.86
C LYS A 167 11.40 -16.97 20.53
N GLU A 168 10.43 -17.81 20.86
CA GLU A 168 10.72 -19.13 21.42
C GLU A 168 11.49 -19.99 20.40
N ALA A 169 12.39 -20.80 20.91
CA ALA A 169 13.11 -21.80 20.13
C ALA A 169 12.13 -22.76 19.43
N GLN A 170 12.24 -22.92 18.11
CA GLN A 170 11.49 -23.96 17.39
C GLN A 170 12.43 -25.01 16.80
N PRO A 171 12.23 -26.31 17.12
CA PRO A 171 12.98 -27.39 16.48
C PRO A 171 12.74 -27.43 14.96
N PRO A 172 13.74 -27.78 14.13
CA PRO A 172 15.12 -28.13 14.48
C PRO A 172 16.09 -26.93 14.49
N TYR A 173 15.62 -25.72 14.18
CA TYR A 173 16.46 -24.54 13.92
C TYR A 173 16.62 -23.62 15.13
N GLY A 174 16.78 -24.20 16.32
CA GLY A 174 17.23 -23.45 17.48
C GLY A 174 18.74 -23.35 17.41
N GLY A 175 19.29 -22.26 16.85
CA GLY A 175 20.73 -21.91 16.88
C GLY A 175 21.28 -21.66 18.29
N GLU A 176 20.74 -22.38 19.28
CA GLU A 176 20.93 -22.24 20.70
C GLU A 176 21.79 -23.35 21.29
N LYS A 177 21.93 -24.50 20.60
CA LYS A 177 22.68 -25.67 21.09
C LYS A 177 23.39 -26.38 19.95
N GLY A 178 24.70 -26.30 19.90
CA GLY A 178 25.45 -26.98 18.85
C GLY A 178 26.93 -26.65 18.82
N TYR A 179 27.62 -27.41 17.98
CA TYR A 179 28.98 -27.10 17.59
C TYR A 179 28.99 -25.98 16.56
N ASP A 180 29.92 -25.05 16.74
CA ASP A 180 30.22 -23.98 15.80
C ASP A 180 31.75 -23.83 15.70
N TYR A 181 32.23 -23.14 14.67
CA TYR A 181 33.66 -22.98 14.44
C TYR A 181 34.06 -21.59 13.98
N ILE A 182 35.32 -21.25 14.20
CA ILE A 182 35.93 -20.01 13.77
C ILE A 182 37.19 -20.35 12.98
N ASP A 183 37.21 -19.90 11.74
CA ASP A 183 38.42 -19.92 10.93
C ASP A 183 39.26 -18.68 11.26
N ILE A 184 40.32 -18.86 12.05
CA ILE A 184 41.20 -17.76 12.47
C ILE A 184 41.80 -17.08 11.23
N LYS A 185 42.31 -17.86 10.27
CA LYS A 185 43.03 -17.33 9.10
C LYS A 185 42.13 -16.44 8.26
N VAL A 186 40.90 -16.88 8.00
CA VAL A 186 39.90 -16.10 7.25
C VAL A 186 39.57 -14.79 7.98
N GLN A 187 39.41 -14.84 9.30
CA GLN A 187 39.11 -13.63 10.07
C GLN A 187 40.28 -12.65 10.13
N GLU A 188 41.51 -13.14 10.23
CA GLU A 188 42.72 -12.32 10.21
C GLU A 188 42.94 -11.67 8.84
N GLU A 189 42.74 -12.42 7.75
CA GLU A 189 42.84 -11.92 6.38
C GLU A 189 41.81 -10.82 6.12
N TYR A 190 40.54 -11.07 6.49
CA TYR A 190 39.46 -10.10 6.33
C TYR A 190 39.72 -8.79 7.10
N ARG A 191 40.38 -8.87 8.26
CA ARG A 191 40.58 -7.73 9.17
C ARG A 191 41.96 -7.09 9.05
N GLY A 192 42.88 -7.72 8.33
CA GLY A 192 44.27 -7.27 8.18
C GLY A 192 45.03 -7.27 9.51
N LYS A 193 44.65 -8.12 10.47
CA LYS A 193 45.20 -8.12 11.82
C LYS A 193 45.09 -9.47 12.49
N GLU A 194 46.15 -9.81 13.21
CA GLU A 194 46.26 -11.04 13.99
C GLU A 194 45.28 -11.08 15.17
N ILE A 195 44.63 -12.23 15.35
CA ILE A 195 43.79 -12.57 16.49
C ILE A 195 44.71 -13.08 17.62
N LYS A 196 44.62 -12.42 18.77
CA LYS A 196 45.32 -12.84 19.99
C LYS A 196 44.41 -13.59 20.94
N ARG A 197 43.13 -13.22 20.99
CA ARG A 197 42.13 -13.82 21.87
C ARG A 197 40.79 -13.87 21.18
N ILE A 198 40.03 -14.91 21.46
CA ILE A 198 38.67 -15.11 20.98
C ILE A 198 37.73 -15.13 22.18
N TYR A 199 36.70 -14.30 22.13
CA TYR A 199 35.69 -14.17 23.16
C TYR A 199 34.30 -14.42 22.60
N TYR A 200 33.48 -15.13 23.37
CA TYR A 200 32.03 -15.18 23.17
C TYR A 200 31.35 -14.12 24.04
N GLY A 201 30.52 -13.27 23.45
CA GLY A 201 29.86 -12.15 24.13
C GLY A 201 30.33 -10.76 23.68
N THR A 202 30.11 -9.77 24.53
CA THR A 202 30.46 -8.36 24.31
C THR A 202 31.77 -8.00 25.02
N PRO A 203 32.43 -6.86 24.71
CA PRO A 203 33.62 -6.44 25.43
C PRO A 203 33.44 -6.29 26.96
N LYS A 204 32.21 -6.07 27.44
CA LYS A 204 31.89 -5.89 28.87
C LYS A 204 31.41 -7.17 29.56
N ASP A 205 30.90 -8.13 28.80
CA ASP A 205 30.29 -9.37 29.28
C ASP A 205 30.66 -10.49 28.31
N LYS A 206 31.65 -11.33 28.69
CA LYS A 206 32.35 -12.24 27.78
C LYS A 206 32.89 -13.50 28.46
N ILE A 207 32.97 -14.56 27.67
CA ILE A 207 33.64 -15.83 27.97
C ILE A 207 34.86 -15.95 27.06
N LEU A 208 36.02 -16.31 27.61
CA LEU A 208 37.23 -16.60 26.82
C LEU A 208 37.10 -18.00 26.19
N ILE A 209 37.20 -18.08 24.86
CA ILE A 209 37.25 -19.35 24.14
C ILE A 209 38.70 -19.78 23.92
N TRP A 210 39.54 -18.87 23.44
CA TRP A 210 40.90 -19.19 23.07
C TRP A 210 41.83 -17.98 23.23
N GLU A 211 43.08 -18.25 23.57
CA GLU A 211 44.17 -17.28 23.57
C GLU A 211 45.38 -17.87 22.86
N LYS A 212 46.03 -17.03 22.06
CA LYS A 212 47.19 -17.43 21.27
C LYS A 212 48.28 -18.01 22.15
N GLY A 213 48.75 -19.20 21.76
CA GLY A 213 49.77 -19.96 22.49
C GLY A 213 49.20 -21.00 23.45
N ILE A 214 47.88 -21.10 23.59
CA ILE A 214 47.22 -22.23 24.26
C ILE A 214 47.03 -23.35 23.23
N GLU A 215 47.57 -24.52 23.52
CA GLU A 215 47.30 -25.74 22.76
C GLU A 215 45.91 -26.28 23.13
N LEU A 216 45.06 -26.46 22.12
CA LEU A 216 43.75 -27.07 22.26
C LEU A 216 43.81 -28.57 21.92
N PRO A 217 42.91 -29.39 22.49
CA PRO A 217 42.77 -30.77 22.04
C PRO A 217 42.35 -30.82 20.56
N LYS A 218 42.74 -31.88 19.86
CA LYS A 218 42.32 -32.10 18.48
C LYS A 218 40.81 -32.36 18.41
N THR A 219 40.15 -31.76 17.42
CA THR A 219 38.73 -32.04 17.15
C THR A 219 38.53 -33.53 16.84
N SER A 220 37.43 -34.10 17.35
CA SER A 220 37.09 -35.50 17.07
C SER A 220 36.47 -35.66 15.67
N GLU A 221 36.70 -36.81 15.04
CA GLU A 221 36.14 -37.13 13.70
C GLU A 221 34.60 -37.04 13.66
N GLU A 222 33.93 -37.34 14.78
CA GLU A 222 32.48 -37.23 14.91
C GLU A 222 32.00 -35.78 14.79
N VAL A 223 32.72 -34.84 15.42
CA VAL A 223 32.40 -33.41 15.36
C VAL A 223 32.75 -32.83 13.99
N GLU A 224 33.88 -33.25 13.39
CA GLU A 224 34.25 -32.83 12.03
C GLU A 224 33.19 -33.24 11.01
N LYS A 225 32.65 -34.46 11.13
CA LYS A 225 31.57 -34.96 10.28
C LYS A 225 30.28 -34.15 10.41
N ASN A 226 29.97 -33.61 11.59
CA ASN A 226 28.78 -32.75 11.79
C ASN A 226 28.83 -31.46 10.96
N PHE A 227 30.03 -30.99 10.61
CA PHE A 227 30.21 -29.80 9.78
C PHE A 227 30.33 -30.11 8.28
N GLY A 228 30.34 -31.39 7.90
CA GLY A 228 30.44 -31.80 6.50
C GLY A 228 31.80 -31.51 5.86
N PHE A 229 32.87 -31.39 6.66
CA PHE A 229 34.23 -31.37 6.15
C PHE A 229 34.62 -32.82 5.78
N GLU A 230 34.57 -33.14 4.48
CA GLU A 230 35.15 -34.37 3.90
C GLU A 230 36.59 -34.14 3.42
#